data_AF-C7DD39-F1
#
_entry.id   AF-C7DD39-F1
#
_cell.length_a   1.000
_cell.length_b   1.000
_cell.length_c   1.000
_cell.angle_alpha   90.00
_cell.angle_beta   90.00
_cell.angle_gamma   90.00
#
_symmetry.space_group_name_H-M   'P 1'
#
loop_
_entity.id
_entity.type
_entity.pdbx_description
1 polymer ?
#
loop_
_entity_poly.entity_id
_entity_poly.type
_entity_poly.pdbx_seq_one_letter_code
_entity_poly.pdbx_strand_id
1 'polypeptide(L)' 'MTKAQKSLFKELKKNKSREAFVEMLIEQQNRLGKYSHWLSKYNKKCAKKKVNPVAVEKDVA' A
#
# COMPACT_ATOMS: atom_id res chain seq x y z
N MET A 1 -4.73 -4.77 3.20
CA MET A 1 -5.94 -5.46 3.72
C MET A 1 -5.98 -5.36 5.25
N THR A 2 -7.03 -4.78 5.82
CA THR A 2 -7.24 -4.66 7.27
C THR A 2 -7.68 -6.00 7.89
N LYS A 3 -7.66 -6.10 9.23
CA LYS A 3 -8.10 -7.32 9.95
C LYS A 3 -9.56 -7.67 9.67
N ALA A 4 -10.44 -6.68 9.61
CA ALA A 4 -11.85 -6.86 9.28
C ALA A 4 -12.04 -7.37 7.84
N GLN A 5 -11.33 -6.77 6.87
CA GLN A 5 -11.34 -7.24 5.48
C GLN A 5 -10.82 -8.68 5.34
N LYS A 6 -9.82 -9.07 6.14
CA LYS A 6 -9.31 -10.45 6.18
C LYS A 6 -10.35 -11.42 6.75
N SER A 7 -11.13 -11.01 7.74
CA SER A 7 -12.24 -11.83 8.27
C SER A 7 -13.31 -12.02 7.22
N LEU A 8 -13.75 -10.92 6.57
CA LEU A 8 -14.74 -10.96 5.49
C LEU A 8 -14.32 -11.87 4.34
N PHE A 9 -13.05 -11.82 3.93
CA PHE A 9 -12.52 -12.69 2.87
C PHE A 9 -12.66 -14.19 3.21
N LYS A 10 -12.47 -14.57 4.47
CA LYS A 10 -12.59 -15.97 4.91
C LYS A 10 -14.03 -16.47 4.87
N GLU A 11 -15.00 -15.58 5.03
CA GLU A 11 -16.44 -15.91 4.97
C GLU A 11 -16.92 -16.14 3.52
N LEU A 12 -16.18 -15.64 2.52
CA LEU A 12 -16.48 -15.89 1.11
C LEU A 12 -16.27 -17.38 0.77
N LYS A 13 -17.36 -18.04 0.32
CA LYS A 13 -17.36 -19.48 0.01
C LYS A 13 -16.90 -19.82 -1.41
N LYS A 14 -17.15 -18.95 -2.39
CA LYS A 14 -16.84 -19.19 -3.81
C LYS A 14 -15.54 -18.53 -4.21
N ASN A 15 -14.70 -19.23 -4.99
CA ASN A 15 -13.42 -18.69 -5.47
C ASN A 15 -13.59 -17.44 -6.33
N LYS A 16 -14.60 -17.42 -7.22
CA LYS A 16 -14.94 -16.23 -8.03
C LYS A 16 -15.19 -14.97 -7.17
N SER A 17 -15.85 -15.13 -6.03
CA SER A 17 -16.10 -14.01 -5.11
C SER A 17 -14.84 -13.57 -4.37
N ARG A 18 -13.94 -14.51 -4.06
CA ARG A 18 -12.64 -14.22 -3.44
C ARG A 18 -11.74 -13.44 -4.39
N GLU A 19 -11.67 -13.84 -5.65
CA GLU A 19 -10.91 -13.16 -6.71
C GLU A 19 -11.42 -11.73 -6.90
N ALA A 20 -12.73 -11.55 -7.09
CA ALA A 20 -13.34 -10.22 -7.23
C ALA A 20 -13.10 -9.32 -6.00
N PHE A 21 -13.12 -9.89 -4.79
CA PHE A 21 -12.81 -9.13 -3.57
C PHE A 21 -11.35 -8.66 -3.53
N VAL A 22 -10.41 -9.49 -3.96
CA VAL A 22 -9.00 -9.13 -4.02
C VAL A 22 -8.76 -8.06 -5.09
N GLU A 23 -9.37 -8.19 -6.26
CA GLU A 23 -9.29 -7.20 -7.34
C GLU A 23 -9.80 -5.83 -6.88
N MET A 24 -10.96 -5.80 -6.23
CA MET A 24 -11.50 -4.57 -5.62
C MET A 24 -10.52 -3.96 -4.60
N LEU A 25 -9.89 -4.77 -3.75
CA LEU A 25 -8.93 -4.28 -2.75
C LEU A 25 -7.65 -3.70 -3.38
N ILE A 26 -7.20 -4.27 -4.49
CA ILE A 26 -6.04 -3.77 -5.24
C ILE A 26 -6.39 -2.40 -5.81
N GLU A 27 -7.56 -2.26 -6.44
CA GLU A 27 -8.02 -0.98 -6.99
C GLU A 27 -8.20 0.10 -5.91
N GLN A 28 -8.75 -0.27 -4.74
CA GLN A 28 -8.84 0.64 -3.60
C GLN A 28 -7.47 1.09 -3.12
N GLN A 29 -6.48 0.19 -3.03
CA GLN A 29 -5.12 0.55 -2.64
C GLN A 29 -4.42 1.43 -3.68
N ASN A 30 -4.64 1.17 -4.97
CA ASN A 30 -4.10 1.99 -6.05
C ASN A 30 -4.64 3.42 -5.98
N ARG A 31 -5.94 3.58 -5.68
CA ARG A 31 -6.61 4.89 -5.60
C ARG A 31 -6.34 5.67 -4.32
N LEU A 32 -6.10 4.99 -3.19
CA LEU A 32 -5.79 5.64 -1.91
C LEU A 32 -4.40 6.34 -1.88
N GLY A 33 -3.64 6.25 -2.98
CA GLY A 33 -2.35 6.89 -3.15
C GLY A 33 -1.24 6.12 -2.45
N LYS A 34 -0.15 5.83 -3.18
CA LYS A 34 0.97 4.96 -2.77
C LYS A 34 1.83 5.49 -1.60
N TYR A 35 1.21 6.01 -0.53
CA TYR A 35 1.88 6.56 0.65
C TYR A 35 3.03 7.54 0.33
N SER A 36 2.93 8.32 -0.75
CA SER A 36 3.99 9.25 -1.19
C SER A 36 4.39 10.24 -0.08
N HIS A 37 3.44 10.64 0.77
CA HIS A 37 3.70 11.48 1.94
C HIS A 37 4.65 10.83 2.97
N TRP A 38 4.68 9.49 3.03
CA TRP A 38 5.58 8.75 3.91
C TRP A 38 7.04 8.87 3.45
N LEU A 39 7.28 8.89 2.14
CA LEU A 39 8.61 9.07 1.57
C LEU A 39 9.25 10.39 2.04
N SER A 40 8.48 11.49 2.02
CA SER A 40 8.94 12.78 2.54
C SER A 40 9.28 12.72 4.04
N LYS A 41 8.42 12.10 4.86
CA LYS A 41 8.68 11.93 6.30
C LYS A 41 9.89 11.03 6.58
N TYR A 42 10.04 9.95 5.81
CA TYR A 42 11.15 9.01 5.90
C TYR A 42 12.47 9.70 5.54
N ASN A 43 12.52 10.46 4.45
CA ASN A 43 13.70 11.22 4.04
C ASN A 43 14.12 12.25 5.09
N LYS A 44 13.16 12.97 5.71
CA LYS A 44 13.44 13.87 6.85
C LYS A 44 14.05 13.11 8.03
N LYS A 45 13.61 11.89 8.29
CA LYS A 45 14.15 11.04 9.37
C LYS A 45 15.56 10.51 9.04
N CYS A 46 15.80 10.11 7.80
CA CYS A 46 17.13 9.69 7.32
C CYS A 46 18.14 10.84 7.37
N ALA A 47 17.74 12.05 6.94
CA ALA A 47 18.56 13.25 7.05
C ALA A 47 18.95 13.56 8.50
N LYS A 48 18.01 13.48 9.45
CA LYS A 48 18.30 13.63 10.89
C LYS A 48 19.29 12.60 11.41
N LYS A 49 19.28 11.38 10.86
CA LYS A 49 20.16 10.28 11.27
C LYS A 49 21.47 10.22 10.49
N LYS A 50 21.71 11.15 9.55
CA LYS A 50 22.86 11.16 8.64
C LYS A 50 23.02 9.84 7.85
N VAL A 51 21.90 9.21 7.51
CA VAL A 51 21.85 7.98 6.70
C VAL A 51 21.31 8.34 5.32
N ASN A 52 21.93 7.82 4.25
CA ASN A 52 21.40 7.99 2.90
C ASN A 52 20.10 7.17 2.74
N PRO A 53 18.98 7.80 2.35
CA PRO A 53 17.75 7.06 2.09
C PRO A 53 17.95 6.13 0.87
N VAL A 54 17.45 4.89 0.98
CA VAL A 54 17.42 3.93 -0.13
C VAL A 54 16.17 4.20 -0.96
N ALA A 55 16.36 4.28 -2.28
CA ALA A 55 15.39 4.57 -3.33
C ALA A 55 14.92 6.04 -3.44
N VAL A 56 15.73 6.80 -4.17
CA VAL A 56 15.26 7.85 -5.07
C VAL A 56 14.84 7.13 -6.37
N GLU A 57 13.58 6.73 -6.51
CA GLU A 57 12.99 6.62 -7.85
C GLU A 57 12.63 8.04 -8.28
N LYS A 58 13.50 8.61 -9.13
CA LYS A 58 13.19 9.77 -9.95
C LYS A 58 12.35 9.24 -11.12
N ASP A 59 11.04 9.28 -11.00
CA ASP A 59 10.10 9.05 -12.10
C ASP A 59 8.81 9.82 -11.77
N VAL A 60 8.20 10.67 -12.58
CA VAL A 60 8.43 11.30 -13.89
C VAL A 60 7.47 12.52 -13.88
N ALA A 61 7.92 13.66 -14.44
CA ALA A 61 7.17 14.85 -14.86
C ALA A 61 6.24 15.56 -13.86
#